data_AF-A0A0P1IHW4-F1
#
_entry.id   AF-A0A0P1IHW4-F1
#
_cell.length_a   1.000
_cell.length_b   1.000
_cell.length_c   1.000
_cell.angle_alpha   90.00
_cell.angle_beta   90.00
_cell.angle_gamma   90.00
#
_symmetry.space_group_name_H-M   'P 1'
#
loop_
_entity.id
_entity.type
_entity.pdbx_description
1 polymer ?
#
loop_
_entity_poly.entity_id
_entity_poly.type
_entity_poly.pdbx_seq_one_letter_code
_entity_poly.pdbx_strand_id
1 'polypeptide(L)'
;MPHYINHFTCSAAAWPKDREGEIAAWTDMVGDASELVEGEGPVKFTGWISNTEGYVLLEEKSKAEVIEVCAQFWPLFHNDIMEFVPTAEAGPAILAGVKRGWEKKA
;
A
#
# COMPACT_ATOMS: atom_id res chain seq x y z
N MET A 1 1.13 12.55 -10.40
CA MET A 1 1.81 11.25 -10.24
C MET A 1 0.74 10.22 -9.92
N PRO A 2 0.77 9.00 -10.48
CA PRO A 2 -0.19 7.96 -10.11
C PRO A 2 -0.20 7.72 -8.60
N HIS A 3 -1.35 7.33 -8.07
CA HIS A 3 -1.50 6.99 -6.67
C HIS A 3 -1.65 5.48 -6.51
N TYR A 4 -0.97 4.96 -5.51
CA TYR A 4 -0.97 3.54 -5.21
C TYR A 4 -1.37 3.31 -3.77
N ILE A 5 -2.12 2.23 -3.56
CA ILE A 5 -2.26 1.63 -2.24
C ILE A 5 -1.55 0.29 -2.28
N ASN A 6 -0.63 0.07 -1.35
CA ASN A 6 -0.07 -1.24 -1.10
C ASN A 6 -0.71 -1.78 0.18
N HIS A 7 -1.44 -2.88 0.04
CA HIS A 7 -1.90 -3.67 1.18
C HIS A 7 -0.85 -4.72 1.50
N PHE A 8 -0.34 -4.73 2.73
CA PHE A 8 0.70 -5.65 3.13
C PHE A 8 0.21 -6.61 4.21
N THR A 9 0.51 -7.89 4.04
CA THR A 9 0.14 -8.95 4.98
C THR A 9 1.34 -9.84 5.29
N CYS A 10 1.58 -10.09 6.58
CA CYS A 10 2.67 -10.93 7.06
C CYS A 10 2.61 -12.31 6.40
N SER A 11 3.72 -12.73 5.78
CA SER A 11 3.83 -14.08 5.25
C SER A 11 4.27 -15.03 6.36
N ALA A 12 3.35 -15.85 6.87
CA ALA A 12 3.65 -16.84 7.91
C ALA A 12 4.77 -17.83 7.52
N ALA A 13 5.03 -18.01 6.22
CA ALA A 13 6.12 -18.84 5.73
C ALA A 13 7.50 -18.14 5.81
N ALA A 14 7.51 -16.80 5.72
CA ALA A 14 8.73 -15.99 5.79
C ALA A 14 9.04 -15.49 7.20
N TRP A 15 8.09 -15.63 8.14
CA TRP A 15 8.24 -15.11 9.49
C TRP A 15 9.16 -15.96 10.36
N PRO A 16 10.02 -15.35 11.20
CA PRO A 16 10.79 -16.05 12.21
C PRO A 16 9.88 -16.86 13.15
N LYS A 17 10.35 -18.04 13.57
CA LYS A 17 9.59 -18.95 14.46
C LYS A 17 10.17 -19.04 15.86
N ASP A 18 11.38 -18.52 16.05
CA ASP A 18 12.01 -18.41 17.35
C ASP A 18 11.83 -16.99 17.92
N ARG A 19 11.84 -16.90 19.25
CA ARG A 19 11.58 -15.66 19.98
C ARG A 19 12.56 -14.54 19.63
N GLU A 20 13.84 -14.87 19.47
CA GLU A 20 14.88 -13.87 19.24
C GLU A 20 14.75 -13.28 17.83
N GLY A 21 14.53 -14.13 16.82
CA GLY A 21 14.29 -13.71 15.44
C GLY A 21 13.02 -12.87 15.29
N GLU A 22 11.94 -13.20 16.00
CA GLU A 22 10.71 -12.40 15.95
C GLU A 22 10.91 -11.01 16.57
N ILE A 23 11.59 -10.93 17.72
CA ILE A 23 11.89 -9.63 18.36
C ILE A 23 12.82 -8.79 17.46
N ALA A 24 13.83 -9.39 16.85
CA ALA A 24 14.74 -8.70 15.95
C ALA A 24 14.01 -8.12 14.73
N ALA A 25 13.20 -8.94 14.05
CA ALA A 25 12.43 -8.49 12.88
C ALA A 25 11.49 -7.31 13.21
N TRP A 26 10.80 -7.36 14.36
CA TRP A 26 9.95 -6.24 14.79
C TRP A 26 10.75 -5.00 15.19
N THR A 27 11.92 -5.17 15.81
CA THR A 27 12.79 -4.04 16.18
C THR A 27 13.30 -3.31 14.94
N ASP A 28 13.75 -4.06 13.94
CA ASP A 28 14.23 -3.49 12.67
C ASP A 28 13.08 -2.77 11.95
N MET A 29 11.92 -3.41 11.82
CA MET A 29 10.77 -2.82 11.13
C MET A 29 10.24 -1.54 11.81
N VAL A 30 10.25 -1.48 13.15
CA VAL A 30 9.89 -0.26 13.89
C VAL A 30 10.97 0.82 13.71
N GLY A 31 12.25 0.43 13.62
CA GLY A 31 13.35 1.32 13.30
C GLY A 31 13.18 1.95 11.91
N ASP A 32 12.96 1.14 10.89
CA ASP A 32 12.75 1.60 9.52
C ASP A 32 11.51 2.49 9.41
N ALA A 33 10.45 2.20 10.18
CA ALA A 33 9.27 3.06 10.26
C ALA A 33 9.56 4.45 10.84
N SER A 34 10.61 4.62 11.65
CA SER A 34 11.03 5.95 12.10
C SER A 34 11.69 6.79 11.00
N GLU A 35 12.14 6.14 9.93
CA GLU A 35 12.71 6.79 8.75
C GLU A 35 11.63 7.13 7.70
N LEU A 36 10.42 6.58 7.83
CA LEU A 36 9.25 6.93 7.01
C LEU A 36 8.71 8.30 7.40
N VAL A 37 9.21 9.34 6.74
CA VAL A 37 8.64 10.69 6.89
C VAL A 37 7.43 10.86 5.97
N GLU A 38 6.23 10.64 6.52
CA GLU A 38 4.97 10.80 5.80
C GLU A 38 4.83 12.20 5.19
N GLY A 39 4.50 12.26 3.89
CA GLY A 39 4.25 13.52 3.19
C GLY A 39 5.50 14.21 2.62
N GLU A 40 6.70 13.87 3.09
CA GLU A 40 7.97 14.40 2.55
C GLU A 40 8.57 13.53 1.44
N GLY A 41 8.12 12.27 1.33
CA GLY A 41 8.55 11.31 0.32
C GLY A 41 7.40 10.71 -0.52
N PRO A 42 7.62 9.54 -1.15
CA PRO A 42 6.57 8.84 -1.88
C PRO A 42 5.46 8.33 -0.96
N VAL A 43 5.77 8.04 0.31
CA VAL A 43 4.80 7.59 1.31
C VAL A 43 3.99 8.78 1.83
N LYS A 44 2.66 8.70 1.67
CA LYS A 44 1.72 9.74 2.10
C LYS A 44 0.99 9.40 3.39
N PHE A 45 0.82 8.12 3.67
CA PHE A 45 0.14 7.64 4.86
C PHE A 45 0.42 6.15 5.08
N THR A 46 0.62 5.74 6.31
CA THR A 46 0.70 4.34 6.73
C THR A 46 -0.36 4.03 7.78
N GLY A 47 -1.11 2.94 7.58
CA GLY A 47 -2.13 2.46 8.51
C GLY A 47 -1.95 0.99 8.84
N TRP A 48 -2.20 0.63 10.10
CA TRP A 48 -2.21 -0.76 10.54
C TRP A 48 -3.65 -1.24 10.75
N ILE A 49 -3.95 -2.45 10.28
CA ILE A 49 -5.23 -3.13 10.47
C ILE A 49 -5.12 -4.09 11.66
N SER A 50 -4.01 -4.83 11.73
CA SER A 50 -3.66 -5.71 12.84
C SER A 50 -2.15 -5.67 13.08
N ASN A 51 -1.63 -6.46 14.01
CA ASN A 51 -0.17 -6.61 14.17
C ASN A 51 0.48 -7.39 13.01
N THR A 52 -0.25 -7.84 12.00
CA THR A 52 0.30 -8.63 10.87
C THR A 52 -0.20 -8.14 9.51
N GLU A 53 -0.91 -7.01 9.49
CA GLU A 53 -1.59 -6.52 8.30
C GLU A 53 -1.74 -5.01 8.37
N GLY A 54 -1.53 -4.35 7.24
CA GLY A 54 -1.69 -2.91 7.12
C GLY A 54 -1.70 -2.46 5.67
N TYR A 55 -1.71 -1.15 5.48
CA TYR A 55 -1.68 -0.54 4.17
C TYR A 55 -0.87 0.74 4.19
N VAL A 56 -0.35 1.10 3.03
CA VAL A 56 0.36 2.36 2.80
C VAL A 56 -0.17 3.01 1.53
N LEU A 57 -0.35 4.33 1.58
CA LEU A 57 -0.65 5.15 0.41
C LEU A 57 0.65 5.76 -0.11
N LEU A 58 0.91 5.57 -1.41
CA LEU A 58 2.10 6.07 -2.08
C LEU A 58 1.76 6.89 -3.33
N GLU A 59 2.64 7.81 -3.67
CA GLU A 59 2.70 8.47 -4.97
C GLU A 59 4.05 8.17 -5.62
N GLU A 60 4.01 7.44 -6.74
CA GLU A 60 5.20 7.10 -7.54
C GLU A 60 4.89 7.07 -9.03
N LYS A 61 5.91 7.06 -9.89
CA LYS A 61 5.69 7.12 -11.35
C LYS A 61 5.26 5.77 -11.93
N SER A 62 5.52 4.68 -11.22
CA SER A 62 5.17 3.33 -11.68
C SER A 62 5.04 2.32 -10.52
N LYS A 63 4.38 1.19 -10.79
CA LYS A 63 4.36 0.05 -9.86
C LYS A 63 5.75 -0.50 -9.52
N ALA A 64 6.72 -0.41 -10.43
CA ALA A 64 8.08 -0.89 -10.18
C ALA A 64 8.77 -0.05 -9.08
N GLU A 65 8.64 1.28 -9.15
CA GLU A 65 9.15 2.18 -8.11
C GLU A 65 8.43 1.95 -6.76
N VAL A 66 7.12 1.66 -6.77
CA VAL A 66 6.40 1.28 -5.55
C VAL A 66 6.95 -0.02 -4.95
N ILE A 67 7.26 -1.03 -5.77
CA ILE A 67 7.87 -2.28 -5.29
C ILE A 67 9.22 -2.01 -4.63
N GLU A 68 10.05 -1.13 -5.23
CA GLU A 68 11.35 -0.76 -4.66
C GLU A 68 11.21 -0.08 -3.29
N VAL A 69 10.21 0.79 -3.10
CA VAL A 69 9.91 1.39 -1.81
C VAL A 69 9.41 0.35 -0.82
N CYS A 70 8.41 -0.47 -1.20
CA CYS A 70 7.82 -1.45 -0.28
C CYS A 70 8.81 -2.54 0.14
N ALA A 71 9.76 -2.91 -0.73
CA ALA A 71 10.80 -3.88 -0.39
C ALA A 71 11.77 -3.40 0.70
N GLN A 72 11.91 -2.08 0.90
CA GLN A 72 12.75 -1.52 1.96
C GLN A 72 12.08 -1.67 3.32
N PHE A 73 10.79 -1.36 3.42
CA PHE A 73 10.08 -1.26 4.70
C PHE A 73 9.27 -2.50 5.09
N TRP A 74 8.82 -3.29 4.11
CA TRP A 74 8.00 -4.49 4.33
C TRP A 74 8.50 -5.73 3.56
N PRO A 75 9.78 -6.11 3.68
CA PRO A 75 10.37 -7.22 2.91
C PRO A 75 9.82 -8.60 3.27
N LEU A 76 9.30 -8.78 4.49
CA LEU A 76 8.74 -10.05 4.98
C LEU A 76 7.22 -10.17 4.76
N PHE A 77 6.62 -9.17 4.12
CA PHE A 77 5.19 -9.12 3.85
C PHE A 77 4.90 -9.48 2.39
N HIS A 78 3.75 -10.11 2.18
CA HIS A 78 3.12 -10.11 0.88
C HIS A 78 2.57 -8.71 0.59
N ASN A 79 2.86 -8.17 -0.59
CA ASN A 79 2.54 -6.78 -0.97
C ASN A 79 1.57 -6.77 -2.17
N ASP A 80 0.32 -6.39 -1.92
CA ASP A 80 -0.75 -6.25 -2.91
C ASP A 80 -0.86 -4.79 -3.38
N ILE A 81 -0.21 -4.48 -4.51
CA ILE A 81 -0.09 -3.11 -5.03
C ILE A 81 -1.18 -2.81 -6.07
N MET A 82 -2.07 -1.90 -5.70
CA MET A 82 -3.16 -1.41 -6.53
C MET A 82 -2.93 0.05 -6.90
N GLU A 83 -3.03 0.35 -8.20
CA GLU A 83 -3.14 1.73 -8.66
C GLU A 83 -4.59 2.18 -8.50
N PHE A 84 -4.81 3.39 -8.02
CA PHE A 84 -6.14 3.96 -7.92
C PHE A 84 -6.21 5.35 -8.55
N VAL A 85 -7.41 5.68 -9.03
CA VAL A 85 -7.71 6.99 -9.60
C VAL A 85 -8.45 7.81 -8.55
N PRO A 86 -7.95 9.01 -8.18
CA PRO A 86 -8.63 9.86 -7.23
C PRO A 86 -10.05 10.20 -7.66
N THR A 87 -10.97 10.32 -6.70
CA THR A 87 -12.40 10.59 -6.97
C THR A 87 -12.62 11.84 -7.82
N ALA A 88 -11.82 12.89 -7.62
CA ALA A 88 -11.91 14.13 -8.39
C ALA A 88 -11.69 13.91 -9.90
N GLU A 89 -10.88 12.92 -10.27
CA GLU A 89 -10.60 12.54 -11.65
C GLU A 89 -11.57 11.46 -12.16
N ALA A 90 -11.85 10.43 -11.34
CA ALA A 90 -12.72 9.32 -11.72
C ALA A 90 -14.21 9.73 -11.81
N GLY A 91 -14.64 10.72 -11.04
CA GLY A 91 -16.04 11.11 -10.86
C GLY A 91 -16.80 11.37 -12.17
N PRO A 92 -16.30 12.23 -13.07
CA PRO A 92 -16.95 12.48 -14.36
C PRO A 92 -17.15 11.23 -15.20
N ALA A 93 -16.15 10.34 -15.25
CA ALA A 93 -16.21 9.09 -16.01
C ALA A 93 -17.23 8.11 -15.43
N ILE A 94 -17.27 7.99 -14.09
CA ILE A 94 -18.25 7.19 -13.35
C ILE A 94 -19.68 7.67 -13.68
N LEU A 95 -19.94 8.97 -13.53
CA LEU A 95 -21.26 9.54 -13.80
C LEU A 95 -21.69 9.36 -15.25
N ALA A 96 -20.78 9.53 -16.21
CA ALA A 96 -21.06 9.26 -17.62
C ALA A 96 -21.36 7.77 -17.89
N GLY A 97 -20.62 6.86 -17.24
CA GLY A 97 -20.88 5.42 -17.31
C GLY A 97 -22.27 5.04 -16.80
N VAL A 98 -22.67 5.58 -15.64
CA VAL A 98 -24.00 5.37 -15.06
C VAL A 98 -25.09 5.85 -16.02
N LYS A 99 -24.97 7.06 -16.57
CA LYS A 99 -25.95 7.62 -17.53
C LYS A 99 -26.14 6.70 -18.74
N ARG A 100 -25.05 6.29 -19.39
CA ARG A 100 -25.09 5.36 -20.54
C ARG A 100 -25.78 4.03 -20.20
N GLY A 101 -25.59 3.53 -18.99
CA GLY A 101 -26.21 2.29 -18.53
C GLY A 101 -27.74 2.36 -18.44
N TRP A 102 -28.29 3.51 -18.07
CA TRP A 102 -29.72 3.76 -18.02
C TRP A 102 -30.33 3.99 -19.41
N GLU A 103 -29.64 4.74 -20.26
CA GLU A 103 -30.08 5.03 -21.63
C GLU A 103 -30.10 3.78 -22.53
N LYS A 104 -29.25 2.78 -22.27
CA LYS A 104 -29.27 1.49 -23.00
C LYS A 104 -30.40 0.55 -22.57
N LYS A 105 -31.06 0.82 -21.44
CA LYS A 105 -32.14 0.00 -20.89
C LYS A 105 -33.55 0.54 -21.19
N ALA A 106 -33.64 1.74 -21.77
CA ALA A 106 -34.88 2.37 -22.23
C ALA A 106 -35.07 2.14 -23.74
#